data_AF-A0A812TE29-F1
#
_entry.id   AF-A0A812TE29-F1
#
_cell.length_a   1.000
_cell.length_b   1.000
_cell.length_c   1.000
_cell.angle_alpha   90.00
_cell.angle_beta   90.00
_cell.angle_gamma   90.00
#
_symmetry.space_group_name_H-M   'P 1'
#
loop_
_entity.id
_entity.type
_entity.pdbx_description
1 polymer ?
#
loop_
_entity_poly.entity_id
_entity_poly.type
_entity_poly.pdbx_seq_one_letter_code
_entity_poly.pdbx_strand_id
1 'polypeptide(L)'
;FKQIERIRRKAPVLLVVDDEVGAFASSAAVRKLFGELLEHTCHLHLLVLSRTPIYSSLGPSKVVNVALPGLEEYDSAKLFLQRMHRKLEARDFPADPMGSADAGGGAPSPSPPRGVLEAAIQRLKGHPLLHRLAGHPGNIREVASRVVPGGPSLIDLAQQEVEP
;
A
#
# COMPACT_ATOMS: atom_id res chain seq x y z
N PHE A 1 -27.52 -28.14 -11.17
CA PHE A 1 -27.31 -26.70 -11.48
C PHE A 1 -28.42 -25.77 -10.95
N LYS A 2 -29.72 -26.03 -11.15
CA LYS A 2 -30.83 -25.16 -10.67
C LYS A 2 -30.96 -24.96 -9.14
N GLN A 3 -30.32 -25.80 -8.32
CA GLN A 3 -30.44 -25.76 -6.85
C GLN A 3 -29.39 -24.84 -6.19
N ILE A 4 -28.23 -24.62 -6.83
CA ILE A 4 -27.20 -23.68 -6.39
C ILE A 4 -27.66 -22.22 -6.60
N GLU A 5 -28.41 -21.95 -7.67
CA GLU A 5 -29.03 -20.64 -7.91
C GLU A 5 -30.11 -20.30 -6.88
N ARG A 6 -30.82 -21.31 -6.35
CA ARG A 6 -31.95 -21.09 -5.44
C ARG A 6 -31.52 -20.69 -4.03
N ILE A 7 -30.33 -21.13 -3.59
CA ILE A 7 -29.72 -20.76 -2.30
C ILE A 7 -29.06 -19.37 -2.38
N ARG A 8 -28.56 -18.97 -3.55
CA ARG A 8 -27.92 -17.65 -3.77
C ARG A 8 -28.88 -16.46 -3.84
N ARG A 9 -30.18 -16.68 -4.07
CA ARG A 9 -31.18 -15.59 -4.24
C ARG A 9 -31.38 -14.68 -3.02
N LYS A 10 -30.78 -14.99 -1.86
CA LYS A 10 -30.84 -14.16 -0.65
C LYS A 10 -29.47 -13.69 -0.14
N ALA A 11 -28.38 -14.09 -0.78
CA ALA A 11 -27.05 -13.69 -0.34
C ALA A 11 -26.71 -12.32 -0.92
N PRO A 12 -26.20 -11.38 -0.12
CA PRO A 12 -25.69 -10.12 -0.64
C PRO A 12 -24.55 -10.39 -1.64
N VAL A 13 -24.65 -9.75 -2.80
CA VAL A 13 -23.64 -9.76 -3.86
C VAL A 13 -22.84 -8.48 -3.75
N LEU A 14 -21.51 -8.58 -3.64
CA LEU A 14 -20.61 -7.44 -3.72
C LEU A 14 -19.96 -7.41 -5.10
N LEU A 15 -20.23 -6.36 -5.88
CA LEU A 15 -19.52 -6.05 -7.11
C LEU A 15 -18.37 -5.09 -6.79
N VAL A 16 -17.15 -5.52 -7.10
CA VAL A 16 -15.95 -4.69 -6.97
C VAL A 16 -15.53 -4.22 -8.36
N VAL A 17 -15.36 -2.91 -8.52
CA VAL A 17 -14.93 -2.30 -9.78
C VAL A 17 -13.64 -1.55 -9.56
N ASP A 18 -12.62 -1.87 -10.34
CA ASP A 18 -11.39 -1.08 -10.42
C ASP A 18 -11.56 0.03 -11.47
N ASP A 19 -11.81 1.24 -11.00
CA ASP A 19 -12.05 2.44 -11.81
C ASP A 19 -10.75 3.17 -12.10
N GLU A 20 -9.84 2.45 -12.76
CA GLU A 20 -8.50 2.95 -13.05
C GLU A 20 -8.54 4.28 -13.84
N VAL A 21 -9.43 4.36 -14.84
CA VAL A 21 -9.54 5.50 -15.76
C VAL A 21 -10.47 6.63 -15.26
N GLY A 22 -11.03 6.52 -14.05
CA GLY A 22 -11.93 7.55 -13.49
C GLY A 22 -13.25 7.69 -14.26
N ALA A 23 -13.77 6.58 -14.81
CA ALA A 23 -14.99 6.55 -15.59
C ALA A 23 -16.23 6.93 -14.75
N PHE A 24 -16.26 6.59 -13.46
CA PHE A 24 -17.38 6.97 -12.60
C PHE A 24 -17.42 8.47 -12.33
N ALA A 25 -16.28 9.13 -12.26
CA ALA A 25 -16.20 10.59 -12.10
C ALA A 25 -16.53 11.32 -13.42
N SER A 26 -16.02 10.82 -14.55
CA SER A 26 -16.11 11.50 -15.85
C SER A 26 -17.36 11.17 -16.67
N SER A 27 -17.99 10.00 -16.51
CA SER A 27 -19.06 9.53 -17.40
C SER A 27 -20.41 9.39 -16.71
N ALA A 28 -21.37 10.22 -17.12
CA ALA A 28 -22.76 10.11 -16.70
C ALA A 28 -23.41 8.79 -17.17
N ALA A 29 -22.98 8.25 -18.33
CA ALA A 29 -23.49 6.98 -18.85
C ALA A 29 -23.08 5.80 -17.96
N VAL A 30 -21.84 5.80 -17.48
CA VAL A 30 -21.35 4.80 -16.51
C VAL A 30 -22.14 4.90 -15.22
N ARG A 31 -22.29 6.11 -14.66
CA ARG A 31 -23.08 6.31 -13.44
C ARG A 31 -24.53 5.85 -13.59
N LYS A 32 -25.15 6.11 -14.75
CA LYS A 32 -26.50 5.65 -15.08
C LYS A 32 -26.57 4.13 -15.11
N LEU A 33 -25.68 3.47 -15.85
CA LEU A 33 -25.62 2.01 -15.96
C LEU A 33 -25.51 1.35 -14.58
N PHE A 34 -24.58 1.81 -13.75
CA PHE A 34 -24.41 1.25 -12.40
C PHE A 34 -25.55 1.62 -11.44
N GLY A 35 -26.17 2.79 -11.63
CA GLY A 35 -27.39 3.15 -10.92
C GLY A 35 -28.55 2.21 -11.22
N GLU A 36 -28.79 1.90 -12.50
CA GLU A 36 -29.81 0.96 -12.94
C GLU A 36 -29.55 -0.46 -12.40
N LEU A 37 -28.28 -0.89 -12.36
CA LEU A 37 -27.91 -2.18 -11.75
C LEU A 37 -28.27 -2.25 -10.26
N LEU A 38 -27.95 -1.19 -9.50
CA LEU A 38 -28.26 -1.10 -8.07
C LEU A 38 -29.78 -1.04 -7.82
N GLU A 39 -30.53 -0.38 -8.69
CA GLU A 39 -31.99 -0.24 -8.57
C GLU A 39 -32.73 -1.54 -8.90
N HIS A 40 -32.29 -2.27 -9.92
CA HIS A 40 -33.00 -3.46 -10.41
C HIS A 40 -32.47 -4.79 -9.87
N THR A 41 -31.35 -4.79 -9.14
CA THR A 41 -30.77 -6.01 -8.57
C THR A 41 -30.90 -6.01 -7.05
N CYS A 42 -31.83 -6.82 -6.53
CA CYS A 42 -31.95 -7.02 -5.09
C CYS A 42 -30.64 -7.56 -4.50
N HIS A 43 -30.23 -7.02 -3.35
CA HIS A 43 -29.05 -7.43 -2.59
C HIS A 43 -27.70 -7.17 -3.30
N LEU A 44 -27.62 -6.22 -4.23
CA LEU A 44 -26.36 -5.77 -4.82
C LEU A 44 -25.72 -4.65 -4.01
N HIS A 45 -24.45 -4.82 -3.68
CA HIS A 45 -23.56 -3.81 -3.13
C HIS A 45 -22.47 -3.49 -4.14
N LEU A 46 -22.07 -2.23 -4.22
CA LEU A 46 -21.02 -1.78 -5.14
C LEU A 46 -19.86 -1.17 -4.35
N LEU A 47 -18.65 -1.67 -4.60
CA LEU A 47 -17.39 -1.09 -4.15
C LEU A 47 -16.62 -0.63 -5.38
N VAL A 48 -16.37 0.67 -5.48
CA VAL A 48 -15.58 1.26 -6.56
C VAL A 48 -14.22 1.67 -6.00
N LEU A 49 -13.15 1.10 -6.56
CA LEU A 49 -11.78 1.51 -6.29
C LEU A 49 -11.44 2.59 -7.31
N SER A 50 -11.44 3.86 -6.91
CA SER A 50 -11.21 4.99 -7.82
C SER A 50 -10.04 5.85 -7.36
N ARG A 51 -9.36 6.50 -8.32
CA ARG A 51 -8.29 7.47 -8.05
C ARG A 51 -8.84 8.83 -7.60
N THR A 52 -10.11 9.10 -7.85
CA THR A 52 -10.77 10.39 -7.51
C THR A 52 -12.09 10.15 -6.79
N PRO A 53 -12.48 11.01 -5.84
CA PRO A 53 -13.76 10.87 -5.16
C PRO A 53 -14.95 11.09 -6.11
N ILE A 54 -16.01 10.30 -5.93
CA ILE A 54 -17.24 10.37 -6.72
C ILE A 54 -18.34 10.95 -5.82
N TYR A 55 -18.79 12.17 -6.10
CA TYR A 55 -19.85 12.84 -5.33
C TYR A 55 -21.24 12.72 -5.96
N SER A 56 -21.32 12.32 -7.23
CA SER A 56 -22.58 12.10 -7.91
C SER A 56 -23.23 10.79 -7.43
N SER A 57 -24.56 10.82 -7.26
CA SER A 57 -25.34 9.62 -6.93
C SER A 57 -25.32 8.59 -8.07
N LEU A 58 -25.53 7.31 -7.71
CA LEU A 58 -25.75 6.21 -8.65
C LEU A 58 -27.22 5.79 -8.57
N GLY A 59 -28.04 6.35 -9.47
CA GLY A 59 -29.50 6.21 -9.38
C GLY A 59 -30.03 6.73 -8.03
N PRO A 60 -30.84 5.95 -7.29
CA PRO A 60 -31.33 6.34 -5.97
C PRO A 60 -30.27 6.20 -4.85
N SER A 61 -29.10 5.63 -5.15
CA SER A 61 -28.09 5.29 -4.13
C SER A 61 -27.08 6.42 -3.92
N LYS A 62 -26.84 6.77 -2.65
CA LYS A 62 -25.77 7.68 -2.24
C LYS A 62 -24.42 6.99 -2.36
N VAL A 63 -23.43 7.70 -2.92
CA VAL A 63 -22.02 7.27 -2.92
C VAL A 63 -21.32 7.79 -1.67
N VAL A 64 -20.58 6.93 -1.00
CA VAL A 64 -19.75 7.27 0.16
C VAL A 64 -18.29 7.06 -0.21
N ASN A 65 -17.52 8.13 -0.14
CA ASN A 65 -16.08 8.08 -0.40
C ASN A 65 -15.34 7.71 0.88
N VAL A 66 -14.53 6.67 0.82
CA VAL A 66 -13.61 6.26 1.88
C VAL A 66 -12.20 6.42 1.33
N ALA A 67 -11.46 7.40 1.84
CA ALA A 67 -10.06 7.57 1.48
C ALA A 67 -9.24 6.41 2.04
N LEU A 68 -8.41 5.80 1.19
CA LEU A 68 -7.42 4.81 1.60
C LEU A 68 -6.11 5.56 1.86
N PRO A 69 -5.70 5.76 3.13
CA PRO A 69 -4.42 6.37 3.42
C PRO A 69 -3.28 5.44 3.00
N GLY A 70 -2.08 6.03 2.85
CA GLY A 70 -0.86 5.24 2.81
C GLY A 70 -0.67 4.43 4.10
N LEU A 71 0.22 3.44 4.04
CA LEU A 71 0.61 2.66 5.20
C LEU A 71 1.21 3.57 6.28
N GLU A 72 0.92 3.24 7.54
CA GLU A 72 1.59 3.89 8.67
C GLU A 72 3.09 3.60 8.66
N GLU A 73 3.88 4.38 9.40
CA GLU A 73 5.34 4.24 9.40
C GLU A 73 5.82 2.83 9.76
N TYR A 74 5.15 2.19 10.72
CA TYR A 74 5.49 0.84 11.15
C TYR A 74 5.31 -0.18 10.03
N ASP A 75 4.13 -0.18 9.39
CA ASP A 75 3.83 -1.10 8.30
C ASP A 75 4.63 -0.77 7.04
N SER A 76 4.95 0.50 6.81
CA SER A 76 5.86 0.94 5.74
C SER A 76 7.26 0.39 5.93
N ALA A 77 7.84 0.54 7.13
CA ALA A 77 9.16 0.01 7.46
C ALA A 77 9.17 -1.52 7.39
N LYS A 78 8.13 -2.17 7.90
CA LYS A 78 7.97 -3.63 7.82
C LYS A 78 7.89 -4.11 6.37
N LEU A 79 7.08 -3.48 5.53
CA LEU A 79 6.97 -3.81 4.11
C LEU A 79 8.31 -3.59 3.39
N PHE A 80 9.01 -2.50 3.70
CA PHE A 80 10.32 -2.20 3.14
C PHE A 80 11.34 -3.31 3.45
N LEU A 81 11.46 -3.69 4.73
CA LEU A 81 12.34 -4.77 5.18
C LEU A 81 12.00 -6.12 4.56
N GLN A 82 10.72 -6.40 4.32
CA GLN A 82 10.27 -7.63 3.66
C GLN A 82 10.64 -7.69 2.17
N ARG A 83 10.96 -6.55 1.54
CA ARG A 83 11.13 -6.44 0.09
C ARG A 83 12.55 -6.09 -0.34
N MET A 84 13.43 -5.74 0.60
CA MET A 84 14.85 -5.54 0.31
C MET A 84 15.62 -6.87 0.22
N HIS A 85 16.77 -6.83 -0.45
CA HIS A 85 17.56 -8.03 -0.80
C HIS A 85 18.95 -8.08 -0.13
N ARG A 86 19.26 -7.14 0.77
CA ARG A 86 20.45 -7.18 1.63
C ARG A 86 20.11 -6.78 3.07
N LYS A 87 21.05 -6.98 3.99
CA LYS A 87 20.93 -6.46 5.36
C LYS A 87 21.14 -4.94 5.35
N LEU A 88 20.54 -4.26 6.32
CA LEU A 88 20.81 -2.86 6.61
C LEU A 88 22.24 -2.71 7.13
N GLU A 89 22.93 -1.68 6.67
CA GLU A 89 24.32 -1.36 6.95
C GLU A 89 24.43 0.04 7.53
N ALA A 90 25.58 0.40 8.12
CA ALA A 90 25.76 1.73 8.72
C ALA A 90 25.56 2.87 7.71
N ARG A 91 25.95 2.67 6.44
CA ARG A 91 25.78 3.64 5.35
C ARG A 91 24.32 3.94 4.98
N ASP A 92 23.38 3.11 5.43
CA ASP A 92 21.96 3.32 5.16
C ASP A 92 21.32 4.39 6.05
N PHE A 93 22.04 4.89 7.04
CA PHE A 93 21.53 5.84 8.01
C PHE A 93 22.37 7.11 7.99
N PRO A 94 21.78 8.27 8.27
CA PRO A 94 22.56 9.48 8.45
C PRO A 94 23.58 9.27 9.56
N ALA A 95 24.79 9.79 9.38
CA ALA A 95 25.79 9.76 10.44
C ALA A 95 25.24 10.51 11.65
N ASP A 96 25.21 9.86 12.82
CA ASP A 96 24.87 10.55 14.05
C ASP A 96 25.89 11.68 14.26
N PRO A 97 25.44 12.95 14.41
CA PRO A 97 26.35 14.06 14.72
C PRO A 97 26.97 13.92 16.12
N MET A 98 26.49 12.99 16.95
CA MET A 98 27.07 12.58 18.21
C MET A 98 27.48 11.11 18.12
N GLY A 99 28.74 10.86 17.77
CA GLY A 99 29.27 9.51 17.60
C GLY A 99 29.11 8.65 18.86
N SER A 100 28.29 7.60 18.76
CA SER A 100 28.36 6.43 19.61
C SER A 100 28.85 5.26 18.76
N ALA A 101 30.16 5.04 18.83
CA ALA A 101 30.78 3.84 18.31
C ALA A 101 30.45 2.68 19.25
N ASP A 102 29.72 1.68 18.78
CA ASP A 102 29.77 0.35 19.36
C ASP A 102 29.93 -0.69 18.25
N ALA A 103 31.17 -1.19 18.17
CA ALA A 103 31.57 -2.32 17.37
C ALA A 103 31.17 -3.61 18.09
N GLY A 104 30.54 -4.54 17.38
CA GLY A 104 30.23 -5.87 17.91
C GLY A 104 29.93 -6.86 16.81
N GLY A 105 30.96 -7.61 16.38
CA GLY A 105 30.82 -8.68 15.40
C GLY A 105 30.05 -9.87 15.95
N GLY A 106 29.22 -10.49 15.10
CA GLY A 106 28.49 -11.72 15.41
C GLY A 106 28.11 -12.48 14.13
N ALA A 107 28.46 -13.76 14.09
CA ALA A 107 28.25 -14.69 12.97
C ALA A 107 26.76 -14.83 12.55
N PRO A 108 26.46 -15.27 11.31
CA PRO A 108 25.09 -15.25 10.79
C PRO A 108 24.25 -16.45 11.27
N SER A 109 23.14 -16.17 11.96
CA SER A 109 22.04 -17.10 12.22
C SER A 109 20.89 -16.83 11.22
N PRO A 110 20.13 -17.86 10.73
CA PRO A 110 19.25 -17.72 9.57
C PRO A 110 17.83 -17.21 9.87
N SER A 111 17.58 -16.67 11.06
CA SER A 111 16.33 -15.95 11.36
C SER A 111 16.58 -14.82 12.35
N PRO A 112 16.08 -13.59 12.11
CA PRO A 112 16.26 -12.51 13.06
C PRO A 112 15.52 -12.86 14.35
N PRO A 113 16.17 -12.79 15.53
CA PRO A 113 15.48 -12.80 16.82
C PRO A 113 14.34 -11.78 16.76
N ARG A 114 13.21 -12.05 17.42
CA ARG A 114 12.04 -11.13 17.44
C ARG A 114 12.39 -9.68 17.83
N GLY A 115 13.54 -9.43 18.47
CA GLY A 115 14.07 -8.09 18.73
C GLY A 115 14.85 -7.42 17.59
N VAL A 116 15.45 -8.17 16.66
CA VAL A 116 16.24 -7.60 15.56
C VAL A 116 15.35 -6.98 14.47
N LEU A 117 14.23 -7.64 14.16
CA LEU A 117 13.25 -7.06 13.23
C LEU A 117 12.64 -5.78 13.81
N GLU A 118 12.23 -5.80 15.07
CA GLU A 118 11.65 -4.64 15.74
C GLU A 118 12.67 -3.49 15.83
N ALA A 119 13.94 -3.77 16.19
CA ALA A 119 15.00 -2.76 16.18
C ALA A 119 15.25 -2.18 14.79
N ALA A 120 15.23 -3.01 13.74
CA ALA A 120 15.35 -2.55 12.36
C ALA A 120 14.16 -1.67 11.94
N ILE A 121 12.94 -2.03 12.34
CA ILE A 121 11.75 -1.20 12.12
C ILE A 121 11.90 0.14 12.82
N GLN A 122 12.25 0.16 14.11
CA GLN A 122 12.42 1.41 14.86
C GLN A 122 13.50 2.31 14.24
N ARG A 123 14.58 1.73 13.74
CA ARG A 123 15.66 2.48 13.08
C ARG A 123 15.24 3.05 11.72
N LEU A 124 14.30 2.40 11.03
CA LEU A 124 13.75 2.88 9.76
C LEU A 124 12.62 3.89 9.95
N LYS A 125 11.91 3.87 11.08
CA LYS A 125 10.90 4.90 11.39
C LYS A 125 11.55 6.28 11.36
N GLY A 126 10.90 7.25 10.72
CA GLY A 126 11.45 8.59 10.50
C GLY A 126 12.62 8.66 9.50
N HIS A 127 13.01 7.56 8.85
CA HIS A 127 14.04 7.61 7.81
C HIS A 127 13.57 8.45 6.61
N PRO A 128 14.38 9.37 6.07
CA PRO A 128 13.98 10.26 4.97
C PRO A 128 13.41 9.53 3.76
N LEU A 129 13.95 8.34 3.45
CA LEU A 129 13.42 7.48 2.41
C LEU A 129 11.95 7.11 2.64
N LEU A 130 11.57 6.63 3.84
CA LEU A 130 10.19 6.23 4.10
C LEU A 130 9.25 7.44 4.15
N HIS A 131 9.74 8.58 4.63
CA HIS A 131 8.99 9.83 4.60
C HIS A 131 8.67 10.24 3.15
N ARG A 132 9.66 10.17 2.25
CA ARG A 132 9.48 10.43 0.82
C ARG A 132 8.49 9.48 0.15
N LEU A 133 8.45 8.22 0.58
CA LEU A 133 7.54 7.21 0.03
C LEU A 133 6.11 7.34 0.56
N ALA A 134 5.87 8.16 1.58
CA ALA A 134 4.55 8.55 2.10
C ALA A 134 3.57 7.38 2.32
N GLY A 135 4.10 6.21 2.72
CA GLY A 135 3.28 5.02 2.96
C GLY A 135 2.73 4.35 1.69
N HIS A 136 3.11 4.77 0.48
CA HIS A 136 2.58 4.21 -0.76
C HIS A 136 3.15 2.79 -1.03
N PRO A 137 2.34 1.72 -0.97
CA PRO A 137 2.85 0.35 -1.01
C PRO A 137 3.59 0.00 -2.31
N GLY A 138 3.16 0.56 -3.45
CA GLY A 138 3.80 0.35 -4.75
C GLY A 138 5.25 0.86 -4.75
N ASN A 139 5.42 2.16 -4.54
CA ASN A 139 6.72 2.84 -4.41
C ASN A 139 7.62 2.20 -3.35
N ILE A 140 7.07 1.79 -2.20
CA ILE A 140 7.85 1.07 -1.18
C ILE A 140 8.44 -0.22 -1.73
N ARG A 141 7.62 -1.04 -2.40
CA ARG A 141 8.09 -2.31 -3.00
C ARG A 141 9.11 -2.06 -4.10
N GLU A 142 8.85 -1.08 -4.95
CA GLU A 142 9.74 -0.74 -6.05
C GLU A 142 11.10 -0.30 -5.54
N VAL A 143 11.15 0.67 -4.63
CA VAL A 143 12.43 1.19 -4.12
C VAL A 143 13.14 0.14 -3.25
N ALA A 144 12.41 -0.62 -2.43
CA ALA A 144 13.01 -1.71 -1.65
C ALA A 144 13.65 -2.77 -2.55
N SER A 145 13.08 -3.07 -3.73
CA SER A 145 13.66 -4.04 -4.67
C SER A 145 15.01 -3.61 -5.25
N ARG A 146 15.34 -2.31 -5.22
CA ARG A 146 16.64 -1.75 -5.65
C ARG A 146 17.73 -1.90 -4.57
N VAL A 147 17.35 -2.27 -3.34
CA VAL A 147 18.27 -2.46 -2.21
C VAL A 147 18.87 -3.87 -2.28
N VAL A 148 19.92 -4.01 -3.09
CA VAL A 148 20.63 -5.26 -3.37
C VAL A 148 22.08 -5.22 -2.85
N PRO A 149 22.76 -6.36 -2.68
CA PRO A 149 24.18 -6.39 -2.37
C PRO A 149 25.00 -5.61 -3.42
N GLY A 150 25.91 -4.73 -2.96
CA GLY A 150 26.68 -3.83 -3.84
C GLY A 150 25.87 -2.67 -4.45
N GLY A 151 24.57 -2.56 -4.16
CA GLY A 151 23.70 -1.49 -4.61
C GLY A 151 23.81 -0.19 -3.79
N PRO A 152 22.93 0.78 -4.07
CA PRO A 152 22.90 2.07 -3.38
C PRO A 152 22.57 1.94 -1.89
N SER A 153 22.98 2.94 -1.12
CA SER A 153 22.52 3.10 0.27
C SER A 153 21.10 3.64 0.32
N LEU A 154 20.43 3.51 1.47
CA LEU A 154 19.10 4.12 1.65
C LEU A 154 19.13 5.65 1.59
N ILE A 155 20.26 6.29 1.91
CA ILE A 155 20.44 7.73 1.79
C ILE A 155 20.49 8.15 0.32
N ASP A 156 21.24 7.42 -0.50
CA ASP A 156 21.28 7.68 -1.95
C ASP A 156 19.88 7.54 -2.56
N LEU A 157 19.15 6.48 -2.19
CA LEU A 157 17.77 6.26 -2.63
C LEU A 157 16.79 7.31 -2.10
N ALA A 158 17.08 7.97 -0.97
CA ALA A 158 16.26 9.05 -0.44
C ALA A 158 16.41 10.33 -1.27
N GLN A 159 17.56 10.53 -1.91
CA GLN A 159 17.86 11.70 -2.75
C GLN A 159 17.43 11.52 -4.22
N GLN A 160 17.18 10.29 -4.65
CA GLN A 160 16.67 10.00 -5.99
C GLN A 160 15.19 10.35 -6.10
N GLU A 161 14.83 11.13 -7.12
CA GLU A 161 13.42 11.29 -7.53
C GLU A 161 12.88 9.94 -7.99
N VAL A 162 11.68 9.59 -7.55
CA VAL A 162 10.92 8.48 -8.15
C VAL A 162 10.10 9.11 -9.25
N GLU A 163 10.42 8.77 -10.51
CA GLU A 163 9.55 9.12 -11.63
C GLU A 163 8.15 8.50 -11.41
N PRO A 164 7.07 9.27 -11.64
CA PRO A 164 5.70 8.88 -11.34
C PRO A 164 5.16 7.73 -12.19
#